data_AF-F9EL65-F1
#
_entry.id   AF-F9EL65-F1
#
_cell.length_a   1.000
_cell.length_b   1.000
_cell.length_c   1.000
_cell.angle_alpha   90.00
_cell.angle_beta   90.00
_cell.angle_gamma   90.00
#
_symmetry.space_group_name_H-M   'P 1'
#
loop_
_entity.id
_entity.type
_entity.pdbx_description
1 polymer ?
#
loop_
_entity_poly.entity_id
_entity_poly.type
_entity_poly.pdbx_seq_one_letter_code
_entity_poly.pdbx_strand_id
1 'polypeptide(L)'
;MNSKKLMKIVVIILIFVILQSYFTNPESFSTIIEKWKGYFMTLIMAIFIAILLEPIKKYLKKKSKINDVLAISLSIVFVVLIVVIISLIVIPEIISSLKVLNDIYPAISEKVLTIGKDVTNYLAEKNIYTVDTKELDDYFTKFISNNTSNIKEFVLAFIGGLVNWTLGFTNLIVAFTLAFLILLDKKNLMKTLENLIIIIFGVKNTPYVMNKL
;
A
#
# COMPACT_ATOMS: atom_id res chain seq x y z
N MET A 1 -23.05 11.71 41.98
CA MET A 1 -22.10 10.71 41.46
C MET A 1 -20.94 11.44 40.77
N ASN A 2 -19.69 11.10 41.09
CA ASN A 2 -18.51 11.84 40.57
C ASN A 2 -18.33 11.57 39.06
N SER A 3 -18.10 12.61 38.24
CA SER A 3 -17.97 12.52 36.77
C SER A 3 -16.96 11.44 36.31
N LYS A 4 -15.86 11.25 37.06
CA LYS A 4 -14.88 10.18 36.82
C LYS A 4 -15.44 8.76 37.00
N LYS A 5 -16.37 8.54 37.93
CA LYS A 5 -17.04 7.23 38.11
C LYS A 5 -18.06 6.97 36.99
N LEU A 6 -18.78 8.01 36.57
CA LEU A 6 -19.74 7.95 35.47
C LEU A 6 -19.04 7.59 34.14
N MET A 7 -17.91 8.23 33.84
CA MET A 7 -17.13 7.96 32.63
C MET A 7 -16.60 6.51 32.60
N LYS A 8 -16.13 5.98 33.73
CA LYS A 8 -15.71 4.56 33.82
C LYS A 8 -16.86 3.60 33.53
N ILE A 9 -18.05 3.88 34.07
CA ILE A 9 -19.25 3.05 33.83
C ILE A 9 -19.65 3.10 32.35
N VAL A 10 -19.65 4.29 31.73
CA VAL A 10 -19.95 4.44 30.30
C VAL A 10 -18.96 3.65 29.44
N VAL A 11 -17.66 3.74 29.72
CA VAL A 11 -16.63 2.97 28.99
C VAL A 11 -16.85 1.47 29.12
N ILE A 12 -17.18 0.98 30.33
CA ILE A 12 -17.46 -0.45 30.56
C ILE A 12 -18.69 -0.90 29.77
N ILE A 13 -19.79 -0.13 29.79
CA ILE A 13 -21.00 -0.42 29.02
C ILE A 13 -20.68 -0.46 27.52
N LEU A 14 -19.88 0.49 27.03
CA LEU A 14 -19.50 0.58 25.63
C LEU A 14 -18.66 -0.64 25.18
N ILE A 15 -17.75 -1.11 26.04
CA ILE A 15 -17.00 -2.36 25.82
C ILE A 15 -17.94 -3.57 25.76
N PHE A 16 -18.94 -3.65 26.66
CA PHE A 16 -19.93 -4.73 26.65
C PHE A 16 -20.80 -4.72 25.39
N VAL A 17 -21.20 -3.55 24.90
CA VAL A 17 -21.96 -3.42 23.64
C VAL A 17 -21.13 -3.88 22.45
N ILE A 18 -19.85 -3.53 22.40
CA ILE A 18 -18.91 -3.99 21.35
C ILE A 18 -18.76 -5.52 21.39
N LEU A 19 -18.54 -6.09 22.58
CA LEU A 19 -18.45 -7.55 22.78
C LEU A 19 -19.74 -8.26 22.37
N GLN A 20 -20.90 -7.72 22.76
CA GLN A 20 -22.19 -8.27 22.36
C GLN A 20 -22.38 -8.23 20.85
N SER A 21 -22.01 -7.13 20.18
CA SER A 21 -22.08 -6.99 18.72
C SER A 21 -21.20 -8.02 18.01
N TYR A 22 -20.02 -8.32 18.56
CA TYR A 22 -19.12 -9.36 18.04
C TYR A 22 -19.77 -10.75 18.08
N PHE A 23 -20.39 -11.12 19.20
CA PHE A 23 -21.02 -12.44 19.36
C PHE A 23 -22.38 -12.57 18.64
N THR A 24 -23.13 -11.47 18.51
CA THR A 24 -24.49 -11.51 17.97
C THR A 24 -24.52 -11.42 16.44
N ASN A 25 -23.61 -10.65 15.82
CA ASN A 25 -23.56 -10.47 14.37
C ASN A 25 -22.11 -10.32 13.89
N PRO A 26 -21.34 -11.42 13.83
CA PRO A 26 -19.92 -11.38 13.48
C PRO A 26 -19.65 -10.81 12.08
N GLU A 27 -20.54 -11.04 11.10
CA GLU A 27 -20.39 -10.49 9.73
C GLU A 27 -20.56 -8.97 9.69
N SER A 28 -21.58 -8.45 10.38
CA SER A 28 -21.79 -7.00 10.50
C SER A 28 -20.66 -6.34 11.29
N PHE A 29 -20.19 -7.00 12.35
CA PHE A 29 -19.03 -6.55 13.11
C PHE A 29 -17.77 -6.51 12.24
N SER A 30 -17.49 -7.55 11.45
CA SER A 30 -16.36 -7.59 10.52
C SER A 30 -16.40 -6.43 9.53
N THR A 31 -17.58 -6.17 8.93
CA THR A 31 -17.79 -5.05 8.00
C THR A 31 -17.53 -3.70 8.67
N ILE A 32 -17.93 -3.54 9.93
CA ILE A 32 -17.64 -2.33 10.72
C ILE A 32 -16.12 -2.21 10.93
N ILE A 33 -15.45 -3.26 11.39
CA ILE A 33 -14.00 -3.27 11.60
C ILE A 33 -13.23 -2.96 10.32
N GLU A 34 -13.63 -3.50 9.18
CA GLU A 34 -13.00 -3.20 7.88
C GLU A 34 -13.13 -1.73 7.49
N LYS A 35 -14.31 -1.13 7.68
CA LYS A 35 -14.51 0.31 7.46
C LYS A 35 -13.63 1.15 8.40
N TRP A 36 -13.59 0.78 9.69
CA TRP A 36 -12.73 1.46 10.68
C TRP A 36 -11.25 1.31 10.35
N LYS A 37 -10.80 0.14 9.89
CA LYS A 37 -9.44 -0.10 9.42
C LYS A 37 -9.07 0.88 8.30
N GLY A 38 -9.96 1.11 7.34
CA GLY A 38 -9.74 2.10 6.28
C GLY A 38 -9.52 3.53 6.81
N TYR A 39 -10.34 3.96 7.76
CA TYR A 39 -10.18 5.28 8.40
C TYR A 39 -8.88 5.40 9.21
N PHE A 40 -8.56 4.39 10.04
CA PHE A 40 -7.31 4.35 10.82
C PHE A 40 -6.08 4.31 9.91
N MET A 41 -6.11 3.53 8.83
CA MET A 41 -5.02 3.46 7.85
C MET A 41 -4.75 4.84 7.24
N THR A 42 -5.81 5.57 6.88
CA THR A 42 -5.70 6.92 6.31
C THR A 42 -5.14 7.93 7.32
N LEU A 43 -5.52 7.83 8.60
CA LEU A 43 -4.96 8.66 9.67
C LEU A 43 -3.47 8.36 9.93
N ILE A 44 -3.08 7.09 9.97
CA ILE A 44 -1.68 6.68 10.12
C ILE A 44 -0.86 7.22 8.93
N MET A 45 -1.40 7.09 7.71
CA MET A 45 -0.77 7.63 6.51
C MET A 45 -0.62 9.16 6.57
N ALA A 46 -1.63 9.87 7.07
CA ALA A 46 -1.57 11.32 7.26
C ALA A 46 -0.49 11.74 8.26
N ILE A 47 -0.33 11.01 9.37
CA ILE A 47 0.74 11.25 10.35
C ILE A 47 2.11 11.03 9.70
N PHE A 48 2.28 9.94 8.96
CA PHE A 48 3.51 9.66 8.24
C PHE A 48 3.86 10.76 7.23
N ILE A 49 2.88 11.18 6.42
CA ILE A 49 3.02 12.30 5.47
C ILE A 49 3.37 13.59 6.21
N ALA A 50 2.72 13.90 7.33
CA ALA A 50 3.02 15.08 8.12
C ALA A 50 4.48 15.08 8.61
N ILE A 51 4.97 13.94 9.11
CA ILE A 51 6.38 13.78 9.52
C ILE A 51 7.32 14.03 8.34
N LEU A 52 7.01 13.50 7.16
CA LEU A 52 7.81 13.68 5.94
C LEU A 52 7.81 15.14 5.45
N LEU A 53 6.68 15.83 5.56
CA LEU A 53 6.52 17.23 5.12
C LEU A 53 7.11 18.25 6.10
N GLU A 54 7.18 17.94 7.40
CA GLU A 54 7.72 18.81 8.45
C GLU A 54 9.12 19.37 8.14
N PRO A 55 10.14 18.57 7.74
CA PRO A 55 11.46 19.10 7.41
C PRO A 55 11.42 20.05 6.21
N ILE A 56 10.62 19.72 5.18
CA ILE A 56 10.44 20.56 3.98
C ILE A 56 9.77 21.88 4.35
N LYS A 57 8.70 21.82 5.15
CA LYS A 57 7.99 23.00 5.68
C LYS A 57 8.96 23.91 6.43
N LYS A 58 9.78 23.36 7.34
CA LYS A 58 10.76 24.12 8.12
C LYS A 58 11.80 24.79 7.23
N TYR A 59 12.30 24.07 6.23
CA TYR A 59 13.24 24.62 5.26
C TYR A 59 12.62 25.79 4.47
N LEU A 60 11.42 25.60 3.91
CA LEU A 60 10.71 26.62 3.14
C LEU A 60 10.36 27.86 3.99
N LYS A 61 9.89 27.66 5.22
CA LYS A 61 9.58 28.74 6.15
C LYS A 61 10.82 29.55 6.50
N LYS A 62 11.95 28.89 6.77
CA LYS A 62 13.21 29.56 7.11
C LYS A 62 13.80 30.32 5.93
N LYS A 63 13.77 29.73 4.73
CA LYS A 63 14.35 30.31 3.52
C LYS A 63 13.52 31.46 2.94
N SER A 64 12.20 31.28 2.89
CA SER A 64 11.30 32.20 2.16
C SER A 64 10.46 33.10 3.07
N LYS A 65 10.60 33.01 4.41
CA LYS A 65 9.85 33.80 5.41
C LYS A 65 8.32 33.82 5.17
N ILE A 66 7.77 32.73 4.65
CA ILE A 66 6.35 32.58 4.34
C ILE A 66 5.54 32.13 5.56
N ASN A 67 4.23 32.33 5.54
CA ASN A 67 3.33 31.88 6.59
C ASN A 67 3.22 30.34 6.62
N ASP A 68 2.69 29.78 7.73
CA ASP A 68 2.61 28.33 7.91
C ASP A 68 1.75 27.63 6.85
N VAL A 69 0.63 28.25 6.47
CA VAL A 69 -0.28 27.72 5.43
C VAL A 69 0.45 27.55 4.10
N LEU A 70 1.10 28.60 3.61
CA LEU A 70 1.86 28.57 2.36
C LEU A 70 3.04 27.60 2.43
N ALA A 71 3.74 27.54 3.56
CA ALA A 71 4.86 26.61 3.74
C ALA A 71 4.39 25.14 3.64
N ILE A 72 3.27 24.80 4.28
CA ILE A 72 2.73 23.44 4.24
C ILE A 72 2.22 23.10 2.84
N SER A 73 1.44 23.99 2.22
CA SER A 73 0.93 23.79 0.85
C SER A 73 2.05 23.59 -0.16
N LEU A 74 3.10 24.41 -0.08
CA LEU A 74 4.23 24.32 -1.01
C LEU A 74 5.05 23.05 -0.77
N SER A 75 5.17 22.57 0.48
CA SER A 75 5.77 21.26 0.77
C SER A 75 4.98 20.12 0.14
N ILE A 76 3.64 20.15 0.22
CA ILE A 76 2.78 19.12 -0.39
C ILE A 76 2.97 19.12 -1.90
N VAL A 77 2.88 20.29 -2.53
CA VAL A 77 3.09 20.43 -3.98
C VAL A 77 4.47 19.91 -4.39
N PHE A 78 5.51 20.24 -3.64
CA PHE A 78 6.88 19.77 -3.90
C PHE A 78 6.99 18.24 -3.87
N VAL A 79 6.42 17.59 -2.86
CA VAL A 79 6.43 16.11 -2.75
C VAL A 79 5.63 15.47 -3.88
N VAL A 80 4.43 15.98 -4.17
CA VAL A 80 3.59 15.45 -5.26
C VAL A 80 4.31 15.59 -6.59
N LEU A 81 4.97 16.72 -6.84
CA LEU A 81 5.69 16.97 -8.07
C LEU A 81 6.88 16.01 -8.25
N ILE A 82 7.63 15.70 -7.19
CA ILE A 82 8.68 14.68 -7.23
C ILE A 82 8.10 13.31 -7.61
N VAL A 83 7.00 12.89 -6.98
CA VAL A 83 6.36 11.61 -7.26
C VAL A 83 5.88 11.54 -8.71
N VAL A 84 5.27 12.62 -9.21
CA VAL A 84 4.82 12.70 -10.62
C VAL A 84 5.99 12.58 -11.57
N ILE A 85 7.10 13.30 -11.34
CA ILE A 85 8.29 13.23 -12.20
C ILE A 85 8.87 11.81 -12.21
N ILE A 86 9.05 11.19 -11.03
CA ILE A 86 9.56 9.81 -10.94
C ILE A 86 8.61 8.85 -11.66
N SER A 87 7.30 9.01 -11.48
CA SER A 87 6.29 8.17 -12.13
C SER A 87 6.33 8.31 -13.66
N LEU A 88 6.50 9.53 -14.17
CA LEU A 88 6.61 9.80 -15.61
C LEU A 88 7.87 9.18 -16.23
N ILE A 89 8.94 8.96 -15.45
CA ILE A 89 10.15 8.30 -15.94
C ILE A 89 10.00 6.78 -15.84
N VAL A 90 9.54 6.28 -14.70
CA VAL A 90 9.54 4.85 -14.37
C VAL A 90 8.40 4.10 -15.06
N ILE A 91 7.18 4.65 -15.08
CA ILE A 91 6.01 3.94 -15.63
C ILE A 91 6.18 3.63 -17.12
N PRO A 92 6.60 4.57 -18.00
CA PRO A 92 6.81 4.28 -19.41
C PRO A 92 7.89 3.22 -19.64
N GLU A 93 8.97 3.26 -18.86
CA GLU A 93 10.06 2.29 -18.97
C GLU A 93 9.58 0.87 -18.61
N ILE A 94 8.77 0.74 -17.55
CA ILE A 94 8.17 -0.54 -17.19
C ILE A 94 7.20 -1.01 -18.29
N ILE A 95 6.33 -0.13 -18.81
CA ILE A 95 5.41 -0.49 -19.90
C ILE A 95 6.19 -0.95 -21.14
N SER A 96 7.27 -0.26 -21.50
CA SER A 96 8.17 -0.63 -22.59
C SER A 96 8.77 -2.02 -22.36
N SER A 97 9.28 -2.28 -21.16
CA SER A 97 9.86 -3.58 -20.77
C SER A 97 8.83 -4.71 -20.84
N LEU A 98 7.59 -4.46 -20.39
CA LEU A 98 6.50 -5.43 -20.47
C LEU A 98 6.07 -5.69 -21.91
N LYS A 99 6.07 -4.66 -22.77
CA LYS A 99 5.78 -4.81 -24.19
C LYS A 99 6.85 -5.65 -24.89
N VAL A 100 8.13 -5.35 -24.64
CA VAL A 100 9.26 -6.14 -25.16
C VAL A 100 9.17 -7.59 -24.69
N LEU A 101 8.84 -7.83 -23.42
CA LEU A 101 8.62 -9.18 -22.92
C LEU A 101 7.47 -9.87 -23.67
N ASN A 102 6.32 -9.20 -23.82
CA ASN A 102 5.17 -9.75 -24.53
C ASN A 102 5.47 -10.05 -26.01
N ASP A 103 6.30 -9.23 -26.66
CA ASP A 103 6.63 -9.36 -28.08
C ASP A 103 7.71 -10.42 -28.35
N ILE A 104 8.69 -10.55 -27.45
CA ILE A 104 9.78 -11.54 -27.58
C ILE A 104 9.35 -12.93 -27.09
N TYR A 105 8.41 -12.98 -26.15
CA TYR A 105 8.01 -14.24 -25.52
C TYR A 105 7.56 -15.33 -26.51
N PRO A 106 6.72 -15.06 -27.54
CA PRO A 106 6.38 -16.05 -28.55
C PRO A 106 7.60 -16.66 -29.26
N ALA A 107 8.60 -15.84 -29.59
CA ALA A 107 9.81 -16.30 -30.26
C ALA A 107 10.73 -17.12 -29.35
N ILE A 108 10.83 -16.76 -28.06
CA ILE A 108 11.54 -17.58 -27.07
C ILE A 108 10.82 -18.92 -26.89
N SER A 109 9.49 -18.87 -26.75
CA SER A 109 8.63 -20.05 -26.62
C SER A 109 8.82 -21.03 -27.79
N GLU A 110 8.82 -20.53 -29.02
CA GLU A 110 9.03 -21.32 -30.22
C GLU A 110 10.44 -21.93 -30.26
N LYS A 111 11.49 -21.15 -29.93
CA LYS A 111 12.86 -21.67 -29.84
C LYS A 111 13.03 -22.75 -28.79
N VAL A 112 12.39 -22.61 -27.62
CA VAL A 112 12.42 -23.63 -26.56
C VAL A 112 11.76 -24.93 -27.04
N LEU A 113 10.67 -24.83 -27.80
CA LEU A 113 9.99 -25.98 -28.37
C LEU A 113 10.85 -26.69 -29.42
N THR A 114 11.52 -25.92 -30.30
CA THR A 114 12.46 -26.47 -31.29
C THR A 114 13.67 -27.14 -30.62
N ILE A 115 14.31 -26.49 -29.64
CA ILE A 115 15.43 -27.09 -28.90
C ILE A 115 14.98 -28.36 -28.16
N GLY A 116 13.79 -28.34 -27.55
CA GLY A 116 13.20 -29.51 -26.91
C GLY A 116 13.04 -30.68 -27.89
N LYS A 117 12.54 -30.40 -29.10
CA LYS A 117 12.43 -31.39 -30.18
C LYS A 117 13.79 -31.91 -30.64
N ASP A 118 14.76 -31.04 -30.85
CA ASP A 118 16.10 -31.41 -31.31
C ASP A 118 16.82 -32.31 -30.30
N VAL A 119 16.74 -31.98 -29.01
CA VAL A 119 17.29 -32.80 -27.92
C VAL A 119 16.63 -34.17 -27.90
N THR A 120 15.31 -34.23 -28.06
CA THR A 120 14.54 -35.47 -28.04
C THR A 120 14.89 -36.37 -29.21
N ASN A 121 14.93 -35.79 -30.42
CA ASN A 121 15.30 -36.50 -31.64
C ASN A 121 16.73 -37.05 -31.54
N TYR A 122 17.66 -36.27 -31.02
CA TYR A 122 19.05 -36.70 -30.79
C TYR A 122 19.14 -37.87 -29.80
N LEU A 123 18.39 -37.81 -28.69
CA LEU A 123 18.38 -38.88 -27.68
C LEU A 123 17.75 -40.17 -28.22
N ALA A 124 16.69 -40.06 -29.03
CA ALA A 124 16.05 -41.18 -29.70
C ALA A 124 16.97 -41.84 -30.74
N GLU A 125 17.66 -41.03 -31.57
CA GLU A 125 18.59 -41.51 -32.59
C GLU A 125 19.79 -42.27 -31.99
N LYS A 126 20.26 -41.83 -30.81
CA LYS A 126 21.36 -42.49 -30.09
C LYS A 126 20.94 -43.72 -29.27
N ASN A 127 19.66 -44.13 -29.30
CA ASN A 127 19.10 -45.18 -28.44
C ASN A 127 19.38 -44.97 -26.94
N ILE A 128 19.60 -43.71 -26.51
CA ILE A 128 19.90 -43.39 -25.11
C ILE A 128 18.61 -43.41 -24.28
N TYR A 129 17.48 -43.08 -24.91
CA TYR A 129 16.18 -43.05 -24.26
C TYR A 129 15.05 -43.21 -25.29
N THR A 130 14.09 -44.11 -25.03
CA THR A 130 12.85 -44.26 -25.80
C THR A 130 11.75 -43.43 -25.14
N VAL A 131 11.74 -42.13 -25.44
CA VAL A 131 10.65 -41.24 -25.01
C VAL A 131 9.51 -41.33 -26.02
N ASP A 132 8.26 -41.45 -25.55
CA ASP A 132 7.11 -41.23 -26.41
C ASP A 132 7.08 -39.75 -26.84
N THR A 133 7.50 -39.53 -28.08
CA THR A 133 7.55 -38.20 -28.71
C THR A 133 6.25 -37.42 -28.59
N LYS A 134 5.08 -38.09 -28.50
CA LYS A 134 3.79 -37.42 -28.34
C LYS A 134 3.57 -36.91 -26.93
N GLU A 135 3.94 -37.70 -25.94
CA GLU A 135 3.80 -37.34 -24.53
C GLU A 135 4.72 -36.17 -24.20
N LEU A 136 5.94 -36.18 -24.74
CA LEU A 136 6.89 -35.10 -24.56
C LEU A 136 6.50 -33.80 -25.28
N ASP A 137 5.98 -33.89 -26.51
CA ASP A 137 5.43 -32.71 -27.21
C ASP A 137 4.26 -32.09 -26.43
N ASP A 138 3.40 -32.92 -25.83
CA ASP A 138 2.30 -32.46 -24.98
C ASP A 138 2.82 -31.80 -23.70
N TYR A 139 3.86 -32.35 -23.05
CA TYR A 139 4.51 -31.72 -21.89
C TYR A 139 5.14 -30.36 -22.23
N PHE A 140 5.89 -30.26 -23.33
CA PHE A 140 6.46 -28.98 -23.76
C PHE A 140 5.38 -27.97 -24.14
N THR A 141 4.35 -28.41 -24.87
CA THR A 141 3.23 -27.54 -25.28
C THR A 141 2.43 -27.04 -24.07
N LYS A 142 2.17 -27.91 -23.08
CA LYS A 142 1.53 -27.52 -21.81
C LYS A 142 2.39 -26.59 -20.99
N PHE A 143 3.69 -26.88 -20.87
CA PHE A 143 4.63 -25.99 -20.17
C PHE A 143 4.64 -24.59 -20.79
N ILE A 144 4.77 -24.51 -22.11
CA ILE A 144 4.78 -23.23 -22.83
C ILE A 144 3.43 -22.50 -22.72
N SER A 145 2.31 -23.15 -23.02
CA SER A 145 0.99 -22.50 -22.99
C SER A 145 0.62 -22.00 -21.59
N ASN A 146 0.93 -22.77 -20.54
CA ASN A 146 0.67 -22.38 -19.16
C ASN A 146 1.52 -21.17 -18.75
N ASN A 147 2.81 -21.16 -19.11
CA ASN A 147 3.68 -20.00 -18.85
C ASN A 147 3.30 -18.76 -19.68
N THR A 148 2.75 -18.96 -20.89
CA THR A 148 2.24 -17.86 -21.74
C THR A 148 1.07 -17.15 -21.06
N SER A 149 0.13 -17.92 -20.52
CA SER A 149 -1.01 -17.37 -19.78
C SER A 149 -0.54 -16.58 -18.57
N ASN A 150 0.38 -17.17 -17.78
CA ASN A 150 0.91 -16.53 -16.57
C ASN A 150 1.61 -15.20 -16.86
N ILE A 151 2.38 -15.09 -17.96
CA ILE A 151 3.04 -13.84 -18.34
C ILE A 151 2.03 -12.79 -18.80
N LYS A 152 1.02 -13.18 -19.58
CA LYS A 152 -0.06 -12.27 -19.98
C LYS A 152 -0.86 -11.78 -18.79
N GLU A 153 -1.21 -12.68 -17.87
CA GLU A 153 -1.88 -12.35 -16.61
C GLU A 153 -1.04 -11.41 -15.75
N PHE A 154 0.27 -11.61 -15.66
CA PHE A 154 1.17 -10.69 -14.97
C PHE A 154 1.17 -9.30 -15.60
N VAL A 155 1.29 -9.20 -16.93
CA VAL A 155 1.25 -7.92 -17.66
C VAL A 155 -0.09 -7.21 -17.44
N LEU A 156 -1.20 -7.95 -17.54
CA LEU A 156 -2.54 -7.41 -17.31
C LEU A 156 -2.77 -7.01 -15.85
N ALA A 157 -2.27 -7.78 -14.89
CA ALA A 157 -2.33 -7.45 -13.46
C ALA A 157 -1.49 -6.22 -13.15
N PHE A 158 -0.34 -6.03 -13.79
CA PHE A 158 0.47 -4.83 -13.65
C PHE A 158 -0.26 -3.60 -14.21
N ILE A 159 -0.80 -3.68 -15.43
CA ILE A 159 -1.58 -2.58 -16.04
C ILE A 159 -2.83 -2.28 -15.22
N GLY A 160 -3.58 -3.30 -14.81
CA GLY A 160 -4.74 -3.18 -13.93
C GLY A 160 -4.37 -2.60 -12.56
N GLY A 161 -3.18 -2.94 -12.05
CA GLY A 161 -2.60 -2.35 -10.84
C GLY A 161 -2.34 -0.86 -10.97
N LEU A 162 -1.82 -0.40 -12.11
CA LEU A 162 -1.66 1.04 -12.40
C LEU A 162 -2.99 1.78 -12.43
N VAL A 163 -4.03 1.17 -13.03
CA VAL A 163 -5.39 1.75 -13.05
C VAL A 163 -6.00 1.77 -11.64
N ASN A 164 -5.89 0.68 -10.87
CA ASN A 164 -6.39 0.64 -9.50
C ASN A 164 -5.63 1.59 -8.56
N TRP A 165 -4.34 1.84 -8.84
CA TRP A 165 -3.57 2.84 -8.11
C TRP A 165 -4.16 4.25 -8.28
N THR A 166 -4.75 4.57 -9.44
CA THR A 166 -5.48 5.84 -9.63
C THR A 166 -6.68 5.99 -8.70
N LEU A 167 -7.38 4.91 -8.34
CA LEU A 167 -8.46 4.92 -7.35
C LEU A 167 -7.92 5.13 -5.92
N GLY A 168 -6.72 4.62 -5.63
CA GLY A 168 -5.97 4.84 -4.39
C GLY A 168 -5.60 6.30 -4.13
N PHE A 169 -5.61 7.17 -5.15
CA PHE A 169 -5.38 8.62 -4.97
C PHE A 169 -6.41 9.28 -4.06
N THR A 170 -7.64 8.76 -3.98
CA THR A 170 -8.68 9.35 -3.12
C THR A 170 -8.25 9.35 -1.65
N ASN A 171 -7.77 8.20 -1.16
CA ASN A 171 -7.26 8.08 0.21
C ASN A 171 -6.00 8.92 0.43
N LEU A 172 -5.21 9.09 -0.62
CA LEU A 172 -4.00 9.90 -0.62
C LEU A 172 -4.30 11.40 -0.50
N ILE A 173 -5.33 11.89 -1.19
CA ILE A 173 -5.83 13.27 -1.07
C ILE A 173 -6.37 13.53 0.34
N VAL A 174 -7.16 12.60 0.88
CA VAL A 174 -7.67 12.72 2.27
C VAL A 174 -6.51 12.73 3.26
N ALA A 175 -5.51 11.86 3.09
CA ALA A 175 -4.34 11.84 3.96
C ALA A 175 -3.48 13.11 3.84
N PHE A 176 -3.30 13.69 2.65
CA PHE A 176 -2.65 14.99 2.51
C PHE A 176 -3.44 16.12 3.20
N THR A 177 -4.76 16.09 3.09
CA THR A 177 -5.64 17.06 3.76
C THR A 177 -5.50 16.95 5.28
N LEU A 178 -5.53 15.73 5.81
CA LEU A 178 -5.31 15.47 7.24
C LEU A 178 -3.89 15.85 7.67
N ALA A 179 -2.87 15.53 6.88
CA ALA A 179 -1.49 15.93 7.15
C ALA A 179 -1.33 17.45 7.19
N PHE A 180 -2.02 18.16 6.29
CA PHE A 180 -2.07 19.61 6.29
C PHE A 180 -2.65 20.15 7.60
N LEU A 181 -3.80 19.63 8.03
CA LEU A 181 -4.42 19.99 9.31
C LEU A 181 -3.50 19.66 10.51
N ILE A 182 -2.85 18.50 10.46
CA ILE A 182 -1.89 18.06 11.49
C ILE A 182 -0.73 19.05 11.63
N LEU A 183 -0.19 19.52 10.51
CA LEU A 183 0.92 20.45 10.50
C LEU A 183 0.52 21.90 10.80
N LEU A 184 -0.72 22.26 10.52
CA LEU A 184 -1.27 23.59 10.79
C LEU A 184 -1.55 23.76 12.29
N ASP A 185 -2.19 22.78 12.91
CA ASP A 185 -2.62 22.84 14.32
C ASP A 185 -1.89 21.84 15.24
N LYS A 186 -0.60 21.62 14.94
CA LYS A 186 0.26 20.69 15.67
C LYS A 186 0.20 20.87 17.19
N LYS A 187 0.10 22.13 17.65
CA LYS A 187 0.07 22.46 19.09
C LYS A 187 -1.19 21.93 19.77
N ASN A 188 -2.36 22.16 19.20
CA ASN A 188 -3.61 21.68 19.80
C ASN A 188 -3.74 20.16 19.68
N LEU A 189 -3.22 19.58 18.61
CA LEU A 189 -3.20 18.12 18.44
C LEU A 189 -2.30 17.44 19.47
N MET A 190 -1.09 17.95 19.70
CA MET A 190 -0.21 17.44 20.78
C MET A 190 -0.86 17.56 22.15
N LYS A 191 -1.57 18.68 22.41
CA LYS A 191 -2.31 18.85 23.66
C LYS A 191 -3.49 17.87 23.79
N THR A 192 -4.16 17.57 22.68
CA THR A 192 -5.24 16.57 22.65
C THR A 192 -4.69 15.16 22.91
N LEU A 193 -3.55 14.82 22.29
CA LEU A 193 -2.82 13.57 22.53
C LEU A 193 -2.40 13.46 24.00
N GLU A 194 -1.88 14.54 24.58
CA GLU A 194 -1.51 14.61 25.99
C GLU A 194 -2.71 14.33 26.89
N ASN A 195 -3.85 14.98 26.62
CA ASN A 195 -5.08 14.76 27.37
C ASN A 195 -5.58 13.31 27.26
N LEU A 196 -5.48 12.68 26.08
CA LEU A 196 -5.83 11.27 25.91
C LEU A 196 -4.90 10.35 26.70
N ILE A 197 -3.59 10.59 26.66
CA ILE A 197 -2.59 9.84 27.45
C ILE A 197 -2.86 10.01 28.95
N ILE A 198 -3.21 11.21 29.41
CA ILE A 198 -3.61 11.47 30.81
C ILE A 198 -4.84 10.64 31.19
N ILE A 199 -5.82 10.52 30.29
CA ILE A 199 -7.04 9.73 30.55
C ILE A 199 -6.72 8.24 30.64
N ILE A 200 -5.85 7.72 29.76
CA ILE A 200 -5.55 6.28 29.64
C ILE A 200 -4.52 5.84 30.68
N PHE A 201 -3.40 6.55 30.80
CA PHE A 201 -2.23 6.15 31.60
C PHE A 201 -2.10 6.93 32.92
N GLY A 202 -2.91 7.98 33.11
CA GLY A 202 -2.85 8.84 34.28
C GLY A 202 -1.77 9.92 34.20
N VAL A 203 -1.99 11.02 34.93
CA VAL A 203 -1.10 12.21 34.95
C VAL A 203 0.35 11.84 35.26
N LYS A 204 0.58 10.90 36.20
CA LYS A 204 1.92 10.50 36.64
C LYS A 204 2.76 9.84 35.53
N ASN A 205 2.13 9.08 34.65
CA ASN A 205 2.82 8.34 33.58
C ASN A 205 2.89 9.11 32.26
N THR A 206 2.15 10.22 32.14
CA THR A 206 2.05 11.02 30.92
C THR A 206 3.42 11.57 30.46
N PRO A 207 4.28 12.15 31.33
CA PRO A 207 5.58 12.66 30.89
C PRO A 207 6.49 11.57 30.32
N TYR A 208 6.44 10.36 30.89
CA TYR A 208 7.23 9.22 30.41
C TYR A 208 6.78 8.75 29.02
N VAL A 209 5.47 8.65 28.81
CA VAL A 209 4.91 8.22 27.51
C VAL A 209 5.12 9.29 26.45
N MET A 210 4.91 10.57 26.79
CA MET A 210 5.06 11.68 25.84
C MET A 210 6.50 11.89 25.38
N ASN A 211 7.49 11.68 26.26
CA ASN A 211 8.91 11.79 25.88
C ASN A 211 9.38 10.68 24.92
N LYS A 212 8.61 9.61 24.74
CA LYS A 212 8.92 8.51 23.81
C LYS A 212 8.19 8.63 22.46
N LEU A 213 7.29 9.60 22.32
CA LEU A 213 6.50 9.91 21.11
C LEU A 213 7.16 11.05 20.32
#